data_AF-A0A9E4IDK0-F1
#
_entry.id   AF-A0A9E4IDK0-F1
#
_cell.length_a   1.000
_cell.length_b   1.000
_cell.length_c   1.000
_cell.angle_alpha   90.00
_cell.angle_beta   90.00
_cell.angle_gamma   90.00
#
_symmetry.space_group_name_H-M   'P 1'
#
loop_
_entity.id
_entity.type
_entity.pdbx_description
1 polymer ?
#
loop_
_entity_poly.entity_id
_entity_poly.type
_entity_poly.pdbx_seq_one_letter_code
_entity_poly.pdbx_strand_id
1 'polypeptide(L)'
;MSRFPGDSHTLDRYLATGGYQSLPKVLKMTPKEVTEEVRGANLRGRGGAGFPCGVKWGFLAPGKPAYLVVNGDESEPGTFKDRQLMERDPHQMLEGTIISSYASDVHHAFIYIRGEYPRSARRIQRAVDEAYDAGYLGADILGSGYDLDITVHLGAGAYICGEETALLNSLEGRRGEPRLKPPYYPAAKGLYMKPTIVNNVETLSNVPWIIENGGEAFSSIGPDGSRGTRLFSVSGHVRRPGNYELVMGLSWRELIFDVAGGIPGDRALKCWIPGGASAPWFVPDLHLDLPVTLDDTAKAGSMLGSGAVVIMDETTCTIRAAERVVRFFAHESCGQCTPCREGCSWMERVLRRIEEGAGREVDIDMLLDISDNISPGLAWPPRMTTICPLGPSAVSPILAITTYFKDEIMDHIHQGGCPLG
;
A
#
# COMPACT_ATOMS: atom_id res chain seq x y z
N MET A 1 -10.63 -20.68 -4.20
CA MET A 1 -11.70 -20.33 -5.17
C MET A 1 -12.64 -19.35 -4.48
N SER A 2 -13.03 -18.25 -5.13
CA SER A 2 -14.01 -17.29 -4.58
C SER A 2 -15.35 -18.00 -4.38
N ARG A 3 -16.02 -17.74 -3.26
CA ARG A 3 -17.33 -18.32 -2.90
C ARG A 3 -18.43 -17.94 -3.90
N PHE A 4 -18.27 -16.82 -4.62
CA PHE A 4 -19.27 -16.26 -5.57
C PHE A 4 -18.60 -15.57 -6.78
N PRO A 5 -17.94 -16.31 -7.70
CA PRO A 5 -17.05 -15.70 -8.68
C PRO A 5 -17.75 -14.84 -9.76
N GLY A 6 -19.05 -15.02 -9.99
CA GLY A 6 -19.80 -14.35 -11.05
C GLY A 6 -20.46 -13.04 -10.63
N ASP A 7 -21.01 -12.99 -9.42
CA ASP A 7 -21.93 -11.94 -8.95
C ASP A 7 -21.54 -11.32 -7.61
N SER A 8 -20.37 -11.66 -7.03
CA SER A 8 -19.88 -11.09 -5.76
C SER A 8 -19.93 -9.56 -5.68
N HIS A 9 -19.84 -8.90 -6.84
CA HIS A 9 -19.74 -7.45 -6.96
C HIS A 9 -21.08 -6.71 -6.95
N THR A 10 -22.20 -7.42 -6.84
CA THR A 10 -23.55 -6.86 -6.92
C THR A 10 -24.13 -6.56 -5.55
N LEU A 11 -24.99 -5.54 -5.44
CA LEU A 11 -25.70 -5.23 -4.20
C LEU A 11 -26.46 -6.43 -3.64
N ASP A 12 -27.23 -7.14 -4.48
CA ASP A 12 -28.01 -8.31 -4.06
C ASP A 12 -27.16 -9.36 -3.35
N ARG A 13 -25.98 -9.64 -3.91
CA ARG A 13 -25.05 -10.61 -3.32
C ARG A 13 -24.49 -10.10 -2.00
N TYR A 14 -24.13 -8.83 -1.94
CA TYR A 14 -23.60 -8.21 -0.72
C TYR A 14 -24.63 -8.28 0.42
N LEU A 15 -25.88 -7.89 0.15
CA LEU A 15 -27.00 -7.99 1.09
C LEU A 15 -27.25 -9.43 1.55
N ALA A 16 -27.23 -10.40 0.62
CA ALA A 16 -27.42 -11.82 0.93
C ALA A 16 -26.35 -12.41 1.85
N THR A 17 -25.18 -11.75 1.96
CA THR A 17 -24.09 -12.14 2.86
C THR A 17 -23.95 -11.25 4.08
N GLY A 18 -24.94 -10.39 4.36
CA GLY A 18 -24.96 -9.51 5.54
C GLY A 18 -24.42 -8.11 5.32
N GLY A 19 -24.22 -7.69 4.08
CA GLY A 19 -23.81 -6.34 3.73
C GLY A 19 -24.82 -5.27 4.17
N TYR A 20 -24.33 -4.06 4.45
CA TYR A 20 -25.11 -2.92 4.96
C TYR A 20 -25.80 -3.14 6.32
N GLN A 21 -25.58 -4.27 7.01
CA GLN A 21 -26.14 -4.50 8.35
C GLN A 21 -25.48 -3.61 9.42
N SER A 22 -24.23 -3.19 9.20
CA SER A 22 -23.53 -2.33 10.14
C SER A 22 -24.00 -0.86 10.03
N LEU A 23 -24.44 -0.43 8.84
CA LEU A 23 -24.86 0.96 8.61
C LEU A 23 -26.04 1.43 9.50
N PRO A 24 -27.17 0.70 9.66
CA PRO A 24 -28.22 1.06 10.62
C PRO A 24 -27.77 1.14 12.08
N LYS A 25 -26.72 0.40 12.47
CA LYS A 25 -26.12 0.49 13.81
C LYS A 25 -25.33 1.79 13.94
N VAL A 26 -24.48 2.09 12.95
CA VAL A 26 -23.67 3.31 12.88
C VAL A 26 -24.52 4.56 12.98
N LEU A 27 -25.64 4.62 12.26
CA LEU A 27 -26.53 5.79 12.25
C LEU A 27 -27.28 6.00 13.58
N LYS A 28 -27.24 5.04 14.52
CA LYS A 28 -27.76 5.18 15.89
C LYS A 28 -26.67 5.54 16.90
N MET A 29 -25.40 5.43 16.50
CA MET A 29 -24.24 5.82 17.29
C MET A 29 -23.87 7.26 16.97
N THR A 30 -23.23 7.95 17.88
CA THR A 30 -22.57 9.23 17.59
C THR A 30 -21.29 8.99 16.77
N PRO A 31 -20.85 9.96 15.93
CA PRO A 31 -19.59 9.86 15.19
C PRO A 31 -18.37 9.53 16.09
N LYS A 32 -18.38 10.03 17.33
CA LYS A 32 -17.36 9.75 18.33
C LYS A 32 -17.35 8.27 18.74
N GLU A 33 -18.51 7.68 19.02
CA GLU A 33 -18.59 6.26 19.39
C GLU A 33 -18.10 5.36 18.26
N VAL A 34 -18.45 5.66 17.02
CA VAL A 34 -17.95 4.92 15.84
C VAL A 34 -16.41 5.04 15.73
N THR A 35 -15.88 6.24 15.98
CA THR A 35 -14.42 6.47 15.98
C THR A 35 -13.72 5.71 17.09
N GLU A 36 -14.28 5.66 18.30
CA GLU A 36 -13.71 4.89 19.42
C GLU A 36 -13.77 3.38 19.16
N GLU A 37 -14.82 2.87 18.51
CA GLU A 37 -14.93 1.46 18.15
C GLU A 37 -13.77 1.03 17.23
N VAL A 38 -13.52 1.82 16.17
CA VAL A 38 -12.41 1.57 15.23
C VAL A 38 -11.05 1.84 15.87
N ARG A 39 -10.97 2.75 16.84
CA ARG A 39 -9.74 2.96 17.63
C ARG A 39 -9.47 1.74 18.52
N GLY A 40 -10.49 1.18 19.17
CA GLY A 40 -10.41 -0.04 19.98
C GLY A 40 -9.96 -1.25 19.17
N ALA A 41 -10.36 -1.33 17.90
CA ALA A 41 -9.88 -2.34 16.96
C ALA A 41 -8.37 -2.30 16.70
N ASN A 42 -7.72 -1.14 16.91
CA ASN A 42 -6.31 -0.92 16.58
C ASN A 42 -5.98 -1.30 15.11
N LEU A 43 -6.90 -1.00 14.19
CA LEU A 43 -6.69 -1.20 12.76
C LEU A 43 -5.56 -0.29 12.26
N ARG A 44 -4.45 -0.89 11.82
CA ARG A 44 -3.33 -0.18 11.18
C ARG A 44 -3.64 0.03 9.69
N GLY A 45 -3.33 1.21 9.16
CA GLY A 45 -3.53 1.54 7.75
C GLY A 45 -2.81 0.57 6.82
N ARG A 46 -3.52 0.07 5.81
CA ARG A 46 -3.09 -1.01 4.90
C ARG A 46 -2.44 -0.55 3.59
N GLY A 47 -2.23 0.76 3.44
CA GLY A 47 -1.65 1.36 2.23
C GLY A 47 -0.14 1.64 2.28
N GLY A 48 0.62 1.07 3.23
CA GLY A 48 2.07 1.31 3.34
C GLY A 48 2.51 1.96 4.66
N ALA A 49 1.78 2.98 5.12
CA ALA A 49 2.21 3.80 6.26
C ALA A 49 1.99 3.17 7.64
N GLY A 50 1.08 2.21 7.78
CA GLY A 50 0.79 1.54 9.06
C GLY A 50 0.22 2.44 10.16
N PHE A 51 -0.24 3.65 9.84
CA PHE A 51 -0.77 4.58 10.85
C PHE A 51 -2.12 4.07 11.42
N PRO A 52 -2.38 4.14 12.75
CA PRO A 52 -3.65 3.67 13.33
C PRO A 52 -4.86 4.44 12.79
N CYS A 53 -5.82 3.73 12.18
CA CYS A 53 -6.94 4.32 11.44
C CYS A 53 -7.85 5.18 12.32
N GLY A 54 -8.33 4.65 13.46
CA GLY A 54 -9.20 5.40 14.37
C GLY A 54 -8.51 6.58 15.08
N VAL A 55 -7.18 6.60 15.13
CA VAL A 55 -6.41 7.79 15.57
C VAL A 55 -6.37 8.82 14.45
N LYS A 56 -6.17 8.38 13.19
CA LYS A 56 -6.11 9.26 12.01
C LYS A 56 -7.37 10.11 11.88
N TRP A 57 -8.54 9.54 12.13
CA TRP A 57 -9.82 10.25 12.05
C TRP A 57 -9.90 11.41 13.04
N GLY A 58 -9.34 11.24 14.24
CA GLY A 58 -9.29 12.29 15.26
C GLY A 58 -8.40 13.49 14.93
N PHE A 59 -7.57 13.42 13.88
CA PHE A 59 -6.74 14.53 13.45
C PHE A 59 -7.42 15.48 12.47
N LEU A 60 -8.60 15.13 11.97
CA LEU A 60 -9.32 15.99 11.05
C LEU A 60 -9.65 17.32 11.73
N ALA A 61 -9.07 18.40 11.22
CA ALA A 61 -9.28 19.72 11.78
C ALA A 61 -10.74 20.14 11.61
N PRO A 62 -11.31 20.92 12.54
CA PRO A 62 -12.65 21.46 12.36
C PRO A 62 -12.68 22.36 11.13
N GLY A 63 -13.68 22.15 10.27
CA GLY A 63 -13.89 22.96 9.08
C GLY A 63 -14.81 22.29 8.09
N LYS A 64 -15.63 23.09 7.39
CA LYS A 64 -16.51 22.62 6.31
C LYS A 64 -16.27 23.39 5.01
N PRO A 65 -16.43 22.75 3.83
CA PRO A 65 -16.57 21.30 3.67
C PRO A 65 -15.29 20.58 4.15
N ALA A 66 -15.44 19.30 4.50
CA ALA A 66 -14.34 18.37 4.77
C ALA A 66 -14.53 17.16 3.85
N TYR A 67 -13.44 16.49 3.51
CA TYR A 67 -13.44 15.42 2.51
C TYR A 67 -12.84 14.13 3.03
N LEU A 68 -13.32 13.01 2.50
CA LEU A 68 -12.67 11.71 2.62
C LEU A 68 -12.24 11.28 1.22
N VAL A 69 -11.02 10.79 1.09
CA VAL A 69 -10.52 10.26 -0.18
C VAL A 69 -10.08 8.82 0.00
N VAL A 70 -10.71 7.92 -0.76
CA VAL A 70 -10.28 6.53 -0.86
C VAL A 70 -9.13 6.45 -1.87
N ASN A 71 -7.98 6.01 -1.40
CA ASN A 71 -6.81 5.75 -2.23
C ASN A 71 -6.89 4.32 -2.78
N GLY A 72 -7.40 4.20 -4.01
CA GLY A 72 -7.36 3.01 -4.86
C GLY A 72 -6.29 3.09 -5.96
N ASP A 73 -5.28 3.94 -5.82
CA ASP A 73 -4.09 3.95 -6.68
C ASP A 73 -3.11 2.86 -6.23
N GLU A 74 -3.41 1.62 -6.60
CA GLU A 74 -2.57 0.46 -6.32
C GLU A 74 -1.48 0.33 -7.38
N SER A 75 -0.42 1.12 -7.26
CA SER A 75 0.64 1.23 -8.28
C SER A 75 1.98 0.63 -7.86
N GLU A 76 2.13 0.23 -6.60
CA GLU A 76 3.37 -0.39 -6.11
C GLU A 76 3.60 -1.78 -6.75
N PRO A 77 4.80 -2.08 -7.29
CA PRO A 77 5.09 -3.37 -7.88
C PRO A 77 4.90 -4.53 -6.89
N GLY A 78 4.22 -5.58 -7.36
CA GLY A 78 3.88 -6.75 -6.54
C GLY A 78 2.58 -6.60 -5.75
N THR A 79 1.96 -5.42 -5.71
CA THR A 79 0.71 -5.17 -4.98
C THR A 79 -0.49 -5.33 -5.92
N PHE A 80 -1.41 -6.23 -5.58
CA PHE A 80 -2.62 -6.50 -6.37
C PHE A 80 -3.82 -6.96 -5.52
N LYS A 81 -3.84 -6.56 -4.25
CA LYS A 81 -4.87 -6.86 -3.23
C LYS A 81 -6.11 -5.98 -3.38
N ASP A 82 -5.94 -4.69 -3.58
CA ASP A 82 -7.02 -3.68 -3.62
C ASP A 82 -7.82 -3.83 -4.90
N ARG A 83 -7.18 -4.24 -6.00
CA ARG A 83 -7.86 -4.64 -7.22
C ARG A 83 -8.94 -5.70 -6.96
N GLN A 84 -8.63 -6.71 -6.14
CA GLN A 84 -9.61 -7.77 -5.85
C GLN A 84 -10.80 -7.23 -5.07
N LEU A 85 -10.56 -6.34 -4.09
CA LEU A 85 -11.64 -5.71 -3.33
C LEU A 85 -12.52 -4.85 -4.24
N MET A 86 -11.92 -3.95 -5.03
CA MET A 86 -12.69 -3.09 -5.93
C MET A 86 -13.41 -3.86 -7.05
N GLU A 87 -12.80 -4.92 -7.59
CA GLU A 87 -13.47 -5.72 -8.61
C GLU A 87 -14.48 -6.69 -8.02
N ARG A 88 -14.22 -7.34 -6.88
CA ARG A 88 -15.06 -8.46 -6.42
C ARG A 88 -16.00 -8.10 -5.29
N ASP A 89 -15.67 -7.12 -4.46
CA ASP A 89 -16.49 -6.72 -3.31
C ASP A 89 -16.52 -5.19 -3.15
N PRO A 90 -17.01 -4.45 -4.17
CA PRO A 90 -17.03 -3.00 -4.16
C PRO A 90 -17.94 -2.43 -3.05
N HIS A 91 -19.02 -3.13 -2.69
CA HIS A 91 -19.94 -2.68 -1.65
C HIS A 91 -19.35 -2.78 -0.25
N GLN A 92 -18.47 -3.74 0.05
CA GLN A 92 -17.75 -3.79 1.32
C GLN A 92 -16.90 -2.53 1.54
N MET A 93 -16.12 -2.14 0.53
CA MET A 93 -15.35 -0.91 0.62
C MET A 93 -16.26 0.33 0.68
N LEU A 94 -17.36 0.35 -0.10
CA LEU A 94 -18.31 1.46 -0.12
C LEU A 94 -19.02 1.65 1.23
N GLU A 95 -19.48 0.59 1.88
CA GLU A 95 -20.04 0.63 3.23
C GLU A 95 -18.99 1.15 4.23
N GLY A 96 -17.75 0.68 4.14
CA GLY A 96 -16.65 1.18 4.95
C GLY A 96 -16.38 2.67 4.74
N THR A 97 -16.50 3.17 3.51
CA THR A 97 -16.41 4.59 3.16
C THR A 97 -17.55 5.40 3.79
N ILE A 98 -18.80 4.92 3.71
CA ILE A 98 -19.95 5.60 4.31
C ILE A 98 -19.78 5.73 5.82
N ILE A 99 -19.39 4.64 6.49
CA ILE A 99 -19.19 4.60 7.96
C ILE A 99 -18.06 5.54 8.37
N SER A 100 -16.95 5.52 7.63
CA SER A 100 -15.78 6.35 7.93
C SER A 100 -16.07 7.84 7.71
N SER A 101 -16.88 8.17 6.68
CA SER A 101 -17.36 9.53 6.43
C SER A 101 -18.28 10.00 7.56
N TYR A 102 -19.22 9.16 8.01
CA TYR A 102 -20.08 9.49 9.15
C TYR A 102 -19.29 9.73 10.44
N ALA A 103 -18.35 8.83 10.76
CA ALA A 103 -17.48 8.95 11.93
C ALA A 103 -16.63 10.25 11.92
N SER A 104 -16.28 10.72 10.72
CA SER A 104 -15.47 11.93 10.52
C SER A 104 -16.31 13.17 10.20
N ASP A 105 -17.64 13.08 10.24
CA ASP A 105 -18.56 14.16 9.88
C ASP A 105 -18.26 14.74 8.47
N VAL A 106 -18.02 13.86 7.50
CA VAL A 106 -17.75 14.21 6.10
C VAL A 106 -19.00 13.99 5.28
N HIS A 107 -19.35 14.92 4.39
CA HIS A 107 -20.54 14.83 3.52
C HIS A 107 -20.20 14.66 2.03
N HIS A 108 -18.92 14.64 1.68
CA HIS A 108 -18.46 14.40 0.31
C HIS A 108 -17.18 13.57 0.33
N ALA A 109 -17.21 12.40 -0.30
CA ALA A 109 -16.05 11.54 -0.46
C ALA A 109 -15.67 11.32 -1.93
N PHE A 110 -14.40 11.05 -2.16
CA PHE A 110 -13.85 10.73 -3.48
C PHE A 110 -13.25 9.33 -3.46
N ILE A 111 -13.42 8.57 -4.54
CA ILE A 111 -12.71 7.30 -4.75
C ILE A 111 -11.76 7.49 -5.93
N TYR A 112 -10.46 7.60 -5.64
CA TYR A 112 -9.42 7.74 -6.65
C TYR A 112 -8.91 6.35 -7.06
N ILE A 113 -9.10 5.97 -8.31
CA ILE A 113 -8.74 4.66 -8.86
C ILE A 113 -7.67 4.84 -9.93
N ARG A 114 -6.61 4.04 -9.93
CA ARG A 114 -5.57 4.11 -10.97
C ARG A 114 -6.13 3.96 -12.39
N GLY A 115 -5.48 4.62 -13.34
CA GLY A 115 -5.93 4.65 -14.74
C GLY A 115 -5.99 3.28 -15.42
N GLU A 116 -5.15 2.34 -14.99
CA GLU A 116 -5.07 0.98 -15.55
C GLU A 116 -6.19 0.04 -15.07
N TYR A 117 -7.06 0.49 -14.17
CA TYR A 117 -8.14 -0.32 -13.59
C TYR A 117 -9.56 0.10 -14.06
N PRO A 118 -9.84 0.14 -15.38
CA PRO A 118 -11.15 0.56 -15.87
C PRO A 118 -12.27 -0.42 -15.48
N ARG A 119 -11.95 -1.70 -15.22
CA ARG A 119 -12.93 -2.67 -14.70
C ARG A 119 -13.31 -2.36 -13.26
N SER A 120 -12.34 -2.10 -12.40
CA SER A 120 -12.58 -1.70 -11.00
C SER A 120 -13.41 -0.41 -10.96
N ALA A 121 -13.05 0.59 -11.76
CA ALA A 121 -13.79 1.85 -11.82
C ALA A 121 -15.25 1.67 -12.25
N ARG A 122 -15.53 0.85 -13.28
CA ARG A 122 -16.91 0.54 -13.68
C ARG A 122 -17.70 -0.19 -12.59
N ARG A 123 -17.06 -1.13 -11.87
CA ARG A 123 -17.72 -1.87 -10.79
C ARG A 123 -17.99 -1.01 -9.57
N ILE A 124 -17.05 -0.15 -9.21
CA ILE A 124 -17.24 0.82 -8.13
C ILE A 124 -18.31 1.84 -8.50
N GLN A 125 -18.29 2.41 -9.71
CA GLN A 125 -19.34 3.34 -10.14
C GLN A 125 -20.71 2.68 -10.08
N ARG A 126 -20.83 1.45 -10.59
CA ARG A 126 -22.09 0.70 -10.52
C ARG A 126 -22.53 0.45 -9.07
N ALA A 127 -21.62 0.09 -8.17
CA ALA A 127 -21.94 -0.11 -6.76
C ALA A 127 -22.37 1.20 -6.06
N VAL A 128 -21.77 2.33 -6.46
CA VAL A 128 -22.20 3.67 -6.03
C VAL A 128 -23.62 3.94 -6.50
N ASP A 129 -23.91 3.74 -7.80
CA ASP A 129 -25.25 3.93 -8.37
C ASP A 129 -26.29 3.02 -7.67
N GLU A 130 -25.98 1.74 -7.48
CA GLU A 130 -26.83 0.78 -6.76
C GLU A 130 -27.08 1.20 -5.30
N ALA A 131 -26.10 1.81 -4.62
CA ALA A 131 -26.24 2.32 -3.26
C ALA A 131 -27.11 3.59 -3.18
N TYR A 132 -27.06 4.48 -4.18
CA TYR A 132 -28.00 5.61 -4.28
C TYR A 132 -29.43 5.11 -4.48
N ASP A 133 -29.64 4.19 -5.43
CA ASP A 133 -30.96 3.64 -5.75
C ASP A 133 -31.60 2.92 -4.54
N ALA A 134 -30.79 2.25 -3.73
CA ALA A 134 -31.23 1.55 -2.53
C ALA A 134 -31.35 2.44 -1.27
N GLY A 135 -30.98 3.73 -1.33
CA GLY A 135 -31.03 4.66 -0.20
C GLY A 135 -29.94 4.45 0.86
N TYR A 136 -28.86 3.76 0.51
CA TYR A 136 -27.65 3.63 1.35
C TYR A 136 -26.66 4.77 1.16
N LEU A 137 -26.86 5.62 0.15
CA LEU A 137 -26.04 6.77 -0.20
C LEU A 137 -26.93 7.90 -0.74
N GLY A 138 -26.50 9.15 -0.62
CA GLY A 138 -27.27 10.32 -1.04
C GLY A 138 -27.82 11.13 0.14
N ALA A 139 -29.02 11.70 -0.04
CA ALA A 139 -29.66 12.52 0.98
C ALA A 139 -30.46 11.66 1.98
N ASP A 140 -30.41 12.06 3.25
CA ASP A 140 -31.14 11.47 4.37
C ASP A 140 -31.00 9.94 4.41
N ILE A 141 -29.76 9.45 4.45
CA ILE A 141 -29.43 8.02 4.36
C ILE A 141 -30.22 7.26 5.43
N LEU A 142 -31.09 6.34 4.99
CA LEU A 142 -31.99 5.57 5.86
C LEU A 142 -32.85 6.41 6.84
N GLY A 143 -33.16 7.67 6.52
CA GLY A 143 -33.95 8.57 7.37
C GLY A 143 -33.20 9.10 8.60
N SER A 144 -31.87 9.10 8.55
CA SER A 144 -31.00 9.48 9.69
C SER A 144 -30.72 10.97 9.83
N GLY A 145 -31.03 11.78 8.82
CA GLY A 145 -30.62 13.18 8.70
C GLY A 145 -29.17 13.39 8.26
N TYR A 146 -28.45 12.31 7.92
CA TYR A 146 -27.08 12.38 7.41
C TYR A 146 -27.04 12.16 5.89
N ASP A 147 -26.34 13.06 5.21
CA ASP A 147 -26.15 13.04 3.75
C ASP A 147 -24.71 12.66 3.41
N LEU A 148 -24.50 11.91 2.33
CA LEU A 148 -23.17 11.68 1.76
C LEU A 148 -23.23 11.56 0.25
N ASP A 149 -22.38 12.34 -0.43
CA ASP A 149 -22.13 12.24 -1.86
C ASP A 149 -20.77 11.54 -2.13
N ILE A 150 -20.71 10.69 -3.16
CA ILE A 150 -19.46 10.02 -3.56
C ILE A 150 -19.17 10.25 -5.03
N THR A 151 -17.96 10.73 -5.31
CA THR A 151 -17.45 10.92 -6.67
C THR A 151 -16.34 9.90 -6.97
N VAL A 152 -16.52 9.10 -8.02
CA VAL A 152 -15.48 8.20 -8.54
C VAL A 152 -14.59 8.96 -9.51
N HIS A 153 -13.28 8.89 -9.31
CA HIS A 153 -12.28 9.55 -10.15
C HIS A 153 -11.27 8.53 -10.67
N LEU A 154 -11.12 8.46 -11.99
CA LEU A 154 -10.13 7.61 -12.65
C LEU A 154 -8.86 8.42 -12.92
N GLY A 155 -7.73 7.97 -12.39
CA GLY A 155 -6.41 8.54 -12.64
C GLY A 155 -5.86 8.20 -14.03
N ALA A 156 -4.56 8.46 -14.24
CA ALA A 156 -3.94 8.39 -15.57
C ALA A 156 -2.58 7.66 -15.60
N GLY A 157 -2.33 6.77 -14.64
CA GLY A 157 -1.14 5.88 -14.64
C GLY A 157 0.13 6.55 -14.15
N ALA A 158 0.20 6.87 -12.86
CA ALA A 158 1.40 7.41 -12.23
C ALA A 158 1.49 6.93 -10.77
N TYR A 159 2.50 6.16 -10.42
CA TYR A 159 2.69 5.60 -9.08
C TYR A 159 2.78 6.69 -8.00
N ILE A 160 3.39 7.82 -8.33
CA ILE A 160 3.48 8.94 -7.38
C ILE A 160 2.10 9.46 -6.95
N CYS A 161 1.05 9.30 -7.77
CA CYS A 161 -0.31 9.69 -7.40
C CYS A 161 -0.93 8.80 -6.32
N GLY A 162 -0.30 7.68 -5.95
CA GLY A 162 -0.66 6.90 -4.76
C GLY A 162 -0.13 7.50 -3.46
N GLU A 163 0.82 8.46 -3.51
CA GLU A 163 1.24 9.21 -2.33
C GLU A 163 0.12 10.15 -1.87
N GLU A 164 -0.15 10.17 -0.57
CA GLU A 164 -1.31 10.82 0.03
C GLU A 164 -1.54 12.27 -0.45
N THR A 165 -0.51 13.09 -0.52
CA THR A 165 -0.65 14.51 -0.92
C THR A 165 -0.57 14.74 -2.42
N ALA A 166 0.18 13.91 -3.15
CA ALA A 166 0.21 13.90 -4.60
C ALA A 166 -1.16 13.50 -5.19
N LEU A 167 -1.82 12.52 -4.57
CA LEU A 167 -3.17 12.10 -4.91
C LEU A 167 -4.13 13.28 -4.88
N LEU A 168 -4.08 14.09 -3.82
CA LEU A 168 -4.95 15.28 -3.69
C LEU A 168 -4.66 16.31 -4.79
N ASN A 169 -3.39 16.55 -5.12
CA ASN A 169 -3.05 17.44 -6.24
C ASN A 169 -3.55 16.89 -7.57
N SER A 170 -3.40 15.59 -7.84
CA SER A 170 -3.93 14.96 -9.04
C SER A 170 -5.45 15.09 -9.13
N LEU A 171 -6.16 14.87 -8.01
CA LEU A 171 -7.62 14.98 -7.94
C LEU A 171 -8.10 16.42 -8.16
N GLU A 172 -7.32 17.43 -7.75
CA GLU A 172 -7.56 18.85 -8.01
C GLU A 172 -7.31 19.28 -9.47
N GLY A 173 -6.88 18.36 -10.35
CA GLY A 173 -6.50 18.68 -11.73
C GLY A 173 -5.12 19.32 -11.86
N ARG A 174 -4.28 19.24 -10.82
CA ARG A 174 -2.87 19.63 -10.87
C ARG A 174 -2.00 18.44 -11.23
N ARG A 175 -0.70 18.68 -11.45
CA ARG A 175 0.28 17.60 -11.57
C ARG A 175 0.33 16.82 -10.24
N GLY A 176 0.51 15.50 -10.30
CA GLY A 176 0.65 14.60 -9.15
C GLY A 176 1.95 14.77 -8.36
N GLU A 177 2.36 16.01 -8.11
CA GLU A 177 3.53 16.33 -7.29
C GLU A 177 3.09 16.38 -5.82
N PRO A 178 3.81 15.73 -4.89
CA PRO A 178 3.50 15.81 -3.46
C PRO A 178 3.56 17.23 -2.89
N ARG A 179 2.89 17.44 -1.76
CA ARG A 179 2.96 18.68 -0.98
C ARG A 179 3.91 18.49 0.20
N LEU A 180 4.85 19.42 0.38
CA LEU A 180 5.78 19.37 1.50
C LEU A 180 5.05 19.56 2.84
N LYS A 181 5.21 18.60 3.75
CA LYS A 181 4.72 18.68 5.13
C LYS A 181 5.83 19.29 6.01
N PRO A 182 5.58 20.29 6.90
CA PRO A 182 4.48 21.28 7.00
C PRO A 182 4.47 22.35 5.89
N PRO A 183 3.38 23.13 5.70
CA PRO A 183 2.12 23.16 6.47
C PRO A 183 0.97 22.29 5.87
N TYR A 184 1.23 21.53 4.82
CA TYR A 184 0.20 20.80 4.05
C TYR A 184 -0.12 19.40 4.60
N TYR A 185 -0.45 19.32 5.88
CA TYR A 185 -1.01 18.08 6.44
C TYR A 185 -2.45 17.92 5.96
N PRO A 186 -2.83 16.81 5.28
CA PRO A 186 -4.17 16.66 4.71
C PRO A 186 -5.31 16.90 5.70
N ALA A 187 -5.14 16.42 6.93
CA ALA A 187 -6.14 16.55 7.98
C ALA A 187 -6.47 18.02 8.33
N ALA A 188 -5.60 18.98 8.00
CA ALA A 188 -5.86 20.42 8.15
C ALA A 188 -6.00 21.16 6.81
N LYS A 189 -5.16 20.83 5.82
CA LYS A 189 -5.02 21.50 4.52
C LYS A 189 -4.82 20.48 3.40
N GLY A 190 -5.86 19.69 3.13
CA GLY A 190 -5.91 18.67 2.10
C GLY A 190 -6.58 19.14 0.81
N LEU A 191 -7.55 18.37 0.34
CA LEU A 191 -8.27 18.60 -0.92
C LEU A 191 -8.95 19.96 -0.91
N TYR A 192 -8.73 20.77 -1.94
CA TYR A 192 -9.21 22.14 -2.05
C TYR A 192 -8.84 23.03 -0.85
N MET A 193 -7.69 22.72 -0.22
CA MET A 193 -7.22 23.36 1.02
C MET A 193 -8.16 23.17 2.22
N LYS A 194 -9.03 22.17 2.17
CA LYS A 194 -9.96 21.82 3.25
C LYS A 194 -9.46 20.61 4.05
N PRO A 195 -9.93 20.42 5.29
CA PRO A 195 -9.64 19.22 6.07
C PRO A 195 -9.98 17.97 5.27
N THR A 196 -9.02 17.05 5.12
CA THR A 196 -9.19 15.82 4.32
C THR A 196 -8.51 14.63 4.99
N ILE A 197 -9.20 13.49 5.01
CA ILE A 197 -8.60 12.21 5.38
C ILE A 197 -8.46 11.35 4.12
N VAL A 198 -7.30 10.70 3.97
CA VAL A 198 -7.08 9.72 2.90
C VAL A 198 -6.95 8.32 3.51
N ASN A 199 -7.67 7.33 3.01
CA ASN A 199 -7.58 5.94 3.47
C ASN A 199 -7.45 4.97 2.30
N ASN A 200 -6.68 3.90 2.48
CA ASN A 200 -6.55 2.84 1.48
C ASN A 200 -7.79 1.94 1.43
N VAL A 201 -8.08 1.37 0.26
CA VAL A 201 -9.21 0.46 -0.02
C VAL A 201 -9.33 -0.66 1.02
N GLU A 202 -8.27 -1.43 1.29
CA GLU A 202 -8.31 -2.51 2.29
C GLU A 202 -8.58 -1.99 3.70
N THR A 203 -8.09 -0.79 4.04
CA THR A 203 -8.34 -0.21 5.37
C THR A 203 -9.83 0.03 5.58
N LEU A 204 -10.51 0.62 4.60
CA LEU A 204 -11.94 0.89 4.69
C LEU A 204 -12.77 -0.40 4.60
N SER A 205 -12.32 -1.39 3.85
CA SER A 205 -13.01 -2.68 3.71
C SER A 205 -13.09 -3.48 5.02
N ASN A 206 -12.19 -3.20 5.98
CA ASN A 206 -12.24 -3.80 7.32
C ASN A 206 -13.28 -3.15 8.25
N VAL A 207 -13.69 -1.91 7.98
CA VAL A 207 -14.53 -1.12 8.89
C VAL A 207 -15.92 -1.73 9.12
N PRO A 208 -16.67 -2.21 8.11
CA PRO A 208 -17.98 -2.82 8.35
C PRO A 208 -17.91 -4.02 9.29
N TRP A 209 -16.89 -4.88 9.12
CA TRP A 209 -16.70 -6.04 9.99
C TRP A 209 -16.42 -5.63 11.44
N ILE A 210 -15.59 -4.59 11.63
CA ILE A 210 -15.28 -4.05 12.97
C ILE A 210 -16.54 -3.56 13.66
N ILE A 211 -17.39 -2.81 12.96
CA ILE A 211 -18.63 -2.32 13.56
C ILE A 211 -19.63 -3.45 13.84
N GLU A 212 -19.70 -4.45 12.95
CA GLU A 212 -20.63 -5.55 13.11
C GLU A 212 -20.29 -6.45 14.30
N ASN A 213 -18.99 -6.71 14.52
CA ASN A 213 -18.50 -7.68 15.51
C ASN A 213 -17.86 -7.04 16.76
N GLY A 214 -17.60 -5.73 16.73
CA GLY A 214 -16.91 -4.99 17.78
C GLY A 214 -15.40 -4.90 17.58
N GLY A 215 -14.82 -3.78 17.99
CA GLY A 215 -13.39 -3.52 17.93
C GLY A 215 -12.58 -4.44 18.84
N GLU A 216 -13.13 -4.87 19.96
CA GLU A 216 -12.49 -5.89 20.81
C GLU A 216 -12.32 -7.22 20.06
N ALA A 217 -13.35 -7.66 19.32
CA ALA A 217 -13.27 -8.87 18.52
C ALA A 217 -12.17 -8.76 17.44
N PHE A 218 -12.06 -7.61 16.77
CA PHE A 218 -10.99 -7.38 15.79
C PHE A 218 -9.59 -7.37 16.43
N SER A 219 -9.45 -6.69 17.56
CA SER A 219 -8.16 -6.59 18.28
C SER A 219 -7.76 -7.90 18.98
N SER A 220 -8.66 -8.86 19.13
CA SER A 220 -8.32 -10.22 19.57
C SER A 220 -7.63 -11.06 18.49
N ILE A 221 -7.69 -10.61 17.21
CA ILE A 221 -7.11 -11.33 16.08
C ILE A 221 -5.68 -10.83 15.83
N GLY A 222 -4.72 -11.74 15.82
CA GLY A 222 -3.31 -11.45 15.53
C GLY A 222 -2.55 -10.81 16.71
N PRO A 223 -1.21 -10.71 16.59
CA PRO A 223 -0.34 -10.25 17.65
C PRO A 223 -0.45 -8.75 17.91
N ASP A 224 0.02 -8.34 19.08
CA ASP A 224 0.08 -6.94 19.50
C ASP A 224 0.81 -6.08 18.45
N GLY A 225 0.31 -4.87 18.20
CA GLY A 225 0.85 -3.96 17.17
C GLY A 225 0.46 -4.29 15.72
N SER A 226 0.02 -5.52 15.45
CA SER A 226 -0.40 -6.03 14.14
C SER A 226 -1.74 -6.78 14.21
N ARG A 227 -2.78 -6.08 14.67
CA ARG A 227 -4.14 -6.65 14.81
C ARG A 227 -4.85 -6.88 13.48
N GLY A 228 -5.81 -7.81 13.53
CA GLY A 228 -6.69 -8.18 12.42
C GLY A 228 -6.05 -9.08 11.38
N THR A 229 -6.78 -9.29 10.30
CA THR A 229 -6.27 -9.92 9.09
C THR A 229 -5.59 -8.90 8.18
N ARG A 230 -4.82 -9.41 7.23
CA ARG A 230 -4.17 -8.64 6.19
C ARG A 230 -4.21 -9.40 4.86
N LEU A 231 -4.41 -8.66 3.77
CA LEU A 231 -4.22 -9.20 2.42
C LEU A 231 -2.74 -9.11 2.01
N PHE A 232 -2.14 -10.27 1.75
CA PHE A 232 -0.80 -10.40 1.19
C PHE A 232 -0.87 -10.72 -0.30
N SER A 233 -0.20 -9.91 -1.12
CA SER A 233 -0.02 -10.17 -2.55
C SER A 233 1.30 -10.90 -2.77
N VAL A 234 1.25 -12.22 -2.94
CA VAL A 234 2.44 -13.07 -3.08
C VAL A 234 2.73 -13.34 -4.56
N SER A 235 3.94 -13.02 -5.00
CA SER A 235 4.38 -13.13 -6.40
C SER A 235 5.86 -13.52 -6.50
N GLY A 236 6.36 -13.68 -7.73
CA GLY A 236 7.74 -14.11 -8.00
C GLY A 236 7.87 -15.63 -8.14
N HIS A 237 9.01 -16.17 -7.73
CA HIS A 237 9.39 -17.57 -7.88
C HIS A 237 8.72 -18.45 -6.82
N VAL A 238 7.41 -18.65 -6.94
CA VAL A 238 6.60 -19.39 -5.99
C VAL A 238 5.55 -20.26 -6.69
N ARG A 239 5.20 -21.43 -6.15
CA ARG A 239 4.29 -22.37 -6.82
C ARG A 239 2.84 -21.88 -6.89
N ARG A 240 2.41 -21.09 -5.91
CA ARG A 240 1.04 -20.56 -5.83
C ARG A 240 1.08 -19.04 -5.60
N PRO A 241 1.32 -18.25 -6.66
CA PRO A 241 1.18 -16.80 -6.54
C PRO A 241 -0.30 -16.41 -6.41
N GLY A 242 -0.59 -15.33 -5.68
CA GLY A 242 -1.96 -14.87 -5.47
C GLY A 242 -2.11 -13.97 -4.26
N ASN A 243 -3.36 -13.56 -3.99
CA ASN A 243 -3.69 -12.85 -2.76
C ASN A 243 -4.14 -13.83 -1.69
N TYR A 244 -3.64 -13.64 -0.48
CA TYR A 244 -3.96 -14.42 0.70
C TYR A 244 -4.41 -13.49 1.82
N GLU A 245 -5.61 -13.71 2.34
CA GLU A 245 -6.04 -13.08 3.59
C GLU A 245 -5.53 -13.93 4.76
N LEU A 246 -4.62 -13.38 5.55
CA LEU A 246 -3.96 -14.09 6.65
C LEU A 246 -4.06 -13.27 7.93
N VAL A 247 -4.16 -13.97 9.06
CA VAL A 247 -3.85 -13.39 10.36
C VAL A 247 -2.33 -13.19 10.44
N MET A 248 -1.88 -11.98 10.74
CA MET A 248 -0.44 -11.70 10.90
C MET A 248 0.13 -12.51 12.07
N GLY A 249 1.43 -12.84 12.02
CA GLY A 249 2.13 -13.56 13.09
C GLY A 249 2.70 -14.92 12.71
N LEU A 250 2.28 -15.53 11.59
CA LEU A 250 3.01 -16.67 11.01
C LEU A 250 4.43 -16.26 10.62
N SER A 251 5.37 -17.20 10.55
CA SER A 251 6.73 -16.97 10.07
C SER A 251 6.81 -16.75 8.55
N TRP A 252 7.88 -16.12 8.08
CA TRP A 252 8.14 -16.03 6.63
C TRP A 252 8.26 -17.40 5.98
N ARG A 253 8.81 -18.39 6.70
CA ARG A 253 8.87 -19.79 6.27
C ARG A 253 7.49 -20.35 5.98
N GLU A 254 6.56 -20.23 6.91
CA GLU A 254 5.18 -20.72 6.74
C GLU A 254 4.49 -19.99 5.58
N LEU A 255 4.71 -18.68 5.43
CA LEU A 255 4.13 -17.90 4.33
C LEU A 255 4.64 -18.40 2.97
N ILE A 256 5.95 -18.56 2.83
CA ILE A 256 6.57 -18.89 1.54
C ILE A 256 6.36 -20.37 1.20
N PHE A 257 6.62 -21.29 2.13
CA PHE A 257 6.64 -22.73 1.86
C PHE A 257 5.28 -23.40 2.05
N ASP A 258 4.52 -23.03 3.08
CA ASP A 258 3.26 -23.72 3.38
C ASP A 258 2.08 -23.05 2.66
N VAL A 259 1.95 -21.73 2.80
CA VAL A 259 0.83 -20.98 2.20
C VAL A 259 0.99 -20.84 0.69
N ALA A 260 2.14 -20.31 0.24
CA ALA A 260 2.41 -20.09 -1.18
C ALA A 260 2.97 -21.34 -1.90
N GLY A 261 3.24 -22.41 -1.16
CA GLY A 261 3.60 -23.73 -1.72
C GLY A 261 5.06 -23.88 -2.13
N GLY A 262 5.96 -23.01 -1.65
CA GLY A 262 7.40 -23.11 -1.85
C GLY A 262 7.87 -22.71 -3.25
N ILE A 263 9.16 -22.93 -3.49
CA ILE A 263 9.83 -22.52 -4.72
C ILE A 263 9.62 -23.58 -5.83
N PRO A 264 9.32 -23.18 -7.08
CA PRO A 264 9.21 -24.11 -8.20
C PRO A 264 10.50 -24.92 -8.43
N GLY A 265 10.35 -26.23 -8.61
CA GLY A 265 11.48 -27.13 -8.82
C GLY A 265 12.36 -27.36 -7.59
N ASP A 266 11.87 -27.00 -6.40
CA ASP A 266 12.57 -27.18 -5.12
C ASP A 266 13.95 -26.50 -5.07
N ARG A 267 14.09 -25.42 -5.87
CA ARG A 267 15.24 -24.52 -5.87
C ARG A 267 15.39 -23.80 -4.54
N ALA A 268 16.59 -23.33 -4.26
CA ALA A 268 16.84 -22.54 -3.05
C ALA A 268 16.18 -21.14 -3.14
N LEU A 269 15.63 -20.70 -2.01
CA LEU A 269 15.21 -19.31 -1.82
C LEU A 269 16.47 -18.44 -1.70
N LYS A 270 16.55 -17.35 -2.49
CA LYS A 270 17.70 -16.43 -2.46
C LYS A 270 17.42 -15.20 -1.61
N CYS A 271 16.29 -14.55 -1.87
CA CYS A 271 15.82 -13.39 -1.14
C CYS A 271 14.34 -13.10 -1.45
N TRP A 272 13.75 -12.16 -0.71
CA TRP A 272 12.43 -11.65 -1.02
C TRP A 272 12.27 -10.20 -0.60
N ILE A 273 11.29 -9.52 -1.20
CA ILE A 273 10.84 -8.19 -0.80
C ILE A 273 9.61 -8.40 0.11
N PRO A 274 9.63 -7.98 1.39
CA PRO A 274 8.60 -8.37 2.36
C PRO A 274 7.31 -7.53 2.30
N GLY A 275 7.37 -6.27 1.86
CA GLY A 275 6.23 -5.35 1.98
C GLY A 275 5.72 -4.71 0.68
N GLY A 276 6.54 -4.71 -0.36
CA GLY A 276 6.37 -3.98 -1.62
C GLY A 276 7.71 -3.44 -2.08
N ALA A 277 7.82 -2.98 -3.33
CA ALA A 277 9.10 -2.57 -3.92
C ALA A 277 9.88 -1.52 -3.10
N SER A 278 9.20 -0.76 -2.23
CA SER A 278 9.83 0.20 -1.32
C SER A 278 10.55 -0.43 -0.10
N ALA A 279 10.39 -1.73 0.13
CA ALA A 279 10.90 -2.39 1.32
C ALA A 279 12.34 -2.89 1.11
N PRO A 280 13.26 -2.68 2.06
CA PRO A 280 14.54 -3.37 2.11
C PRO A 280 14.37 -4.90 2.03
N TRP A 281 15.25 -5.58 1.31
CA TRP A 281 15.08 -7.00 1.02
C TRP A 281 15.48 -7.88 2.20
N PHE A 282 14.86 -9.05 2.28
CA PHE A 282 15.20 -10.07 3.26
C PHE A 282 15.92 -11.25 2.60
N VAL A 283 16.81 -11.88 3.38
CA VAL A 283 17.55 -13.09 3.02
C VAL A 283 17.21 -14.24 3.98
N PRO A 284 17.28 -15.51 3.53
CA PRO A 284 16.86 -16.66 4.31
C PRO A 284 17.53 -16.76 5.69
N ASP A 285 18.85 -16.66 5.73
CA ASP A 285 19.66 -16.94 6.92
C ASP A 285 19.37 -16.02 8.11
N LEU A 286 18.85 -14.83 7.84
CA LEU A 286 18.58 -13.82 8.87
C LEU A 286 17.09 -13.68 9.19
N HIS A 287 16.21 -13.89 8.22
CA HIS A 287 14.84 -13.41 8.32
C HIS A 287 13.77 -14.49 8.14
N LEU A 288 14.12 -15.70 7.69
CA LEU A 288 13.12 -16.70 7.28
C LEU A 288 12.23 -17.17 8.44
N ASP A 289 12.77 -17.21 9.65
CA ASP A 289 12.05 -17.65 10.85
C ASP A 289 11.44 -16.49 11.65
N LEU A 290 11.54 -15.24 11.16
CA LEU A 290 10.91 -14.10 11.80
C LEU A 290 9.39 -14.11 11.59
N PRO A 291 8.60 -13.64 12.57
CA PRO A 291 7.17 -13.44 12.39
C PRO A 291 6.86 -12.37 11.34
N VAL A 292 5.83 -12.61 10.53
CA VAL A 292 5.25 -11.68 9.57
C VAL A 292 4.34 -10.71 10.33
N THR A 293 4.94 -9.70 10.95
CA THR A 293 4.25 -8.60 11.64
C THR A 293 4.85 -7.26 11.21
N LEU A 294 4.12 -6.16 11.41
CA LEU A 294 4.62 -4.81 11.12
C LEU A 294 5.87 -4.50 11.95
N ASP A 295 5.83 -4.82 13.25
CA ASP A 295 6.87 -4.41 14.20
C ASP A 295 8.13 -5.28 14.08
N ASP A 296 7.99 -6.60 13.86
CA ASP A 296 9.15 -7.48 13.71
C ASP A 296 9.87 -7.25 12.37
N THR A 297 9.11 -6.99 11.30
CA THR A 297 9.68 -6.58 10.01
C THR A 297 10.44 -5.24 10.14
N ALA A 298 9.88 -4.28 10.90
CA ALA A 298 10.53 -3.01 11.18
C ALA A 298 11.81 -3.15 12.01
N LYS A 299 11.80 -4.00 13.04
CA LYS A 299 13.01 -4.28 13.86
C LYS A 299 14.11 -4.96 13.05
N ALA A 300 13.74 -5.76 12.05
CA ALA A 300 14.67 -6.38 11.11
C ALA A 300 15.17 -5.43 10.01
N GLY A 301 14.87 -4.13 10.09
CA GLY A 301 15.40 -3.12 9.16
C GLY A 301 14.64 -3.03 7.83
N SER A 302 13.41 -3.54 7.76
CA SER A 302 12.54 -3.44 6.58
C SER A 302 11.14 -2.96 6.94
N MET A 303 10.17 -3.07 6.02
CA MET A 303 8.77 -2.72 6.27
C MET A 303 7.80 -3.69 5.63
N LEU A 304 6.69 -3.93 6.32
CA LEU A 304 5.52 -4.66 5.82
C LEU A 304 4.54 -3.67 5.17
N GLY A 305 5.03 -2.98 4.14
CA GLY A 305 4.42 -1.85 3.42
C GLY A 305 2.97 -2.05 2.98
N SER A 306 2.73 -2.33 1.70
CA SER A 306 1.40 -2.67 1.17
C SER A 306 1.07 -4.16 1.36
N GLY A 307 2.03 -5.00 1.75
CA GLY A 307 1.84 -6.45 1.91
C GLY A 307 2.13 -7.22 0.62
N ALA A 308 2.84 -6.59 -0.32
CA ALA A 308 3.34 -7.24 -1.51
C ALA A 308 4.64 -8.01 -1.20
N VAL A 309 4.57 -9.33 -1.33
CA VAL A 309 5.70 -10.23 -1.13
C VAL A 309 6.21 -10.68 -2.49
N VAL A 310 7.44 -10.33 -2.84
CA VAL A 310 8.08 -10.72 -4.11
C VAL A 310 9.22 -11.68 -3.82
N ILE A 311 9.06 -12.95 -4.20
CA ILE A 311 9.98 -14.04 -3.87
C ILE A 311 10.97 -14.25 -5.03
N MET A 312 12.26 -14.37 -4.70
CA MET A 312 13.35 -14.58 -5.66
C MET A 312 14.14 -15.84 -5.30
N ASP A 313 14.28 -16.76 -6.27
CA ASP A 313 15.06 -17.99 -6.10
C ASP A 313 16.53 -17.78 -6.50
N GLU A 314 17.33 -18.83 -6.33
CA GLU A 314 18.77 -18.85 -6.63
C GLU A 314 19.13 -18.50 -8.09
N THR A 315 18.19 -18.57 -9.03
CA THR A 315 18.42 -18.22 -10.44
C THR A 315 18.31 -16.72 -10.72
N THR A 316 17.91 -15.93 -9.72
CA THR A 316 17.72 -14.50 -9.89
C THR A 316 19.05 -13.75 -9.84
N CYS A 317 19.36 -12.98 -10.88
CA CYS A 317 20.42 -11.96 -10.81
C CYS A 317 19.94 -10.79 -9.93
N THR A 318 20.55 -10.60 -8.76
CA THR A 318 20.12 -9.56 -7.81
C THR A 318 20.41 -8.15 -8.32
N ILE A 319 21.45 -7.98 -9.14
CA ILE A 319 21.82 -6.69 -9.75
C ILE A 319 20.79 -6.27 -10.78
N ARG A 320 20.37 -7.20 -11.64
CA ARG A 320 19.28 -6.99 -12.60
C ARG A 320 17.96 -6.73 -11.88
N ALA A 321 17.66 -7.45 -10.79
CA ALA A 321 16.47 -7.19 -9.98
C ALA A 321 16.50 -5.76 -9.38
N ALA A 322 17.63 -5.35 -8.82
CA ALA A 322 17.82 -4.00 -8.27
C ALA A 322 17.71 -2.92 -9.37
N GLU A 323 18.32 -3.14 -10.55
CA GLU A 323 18.21 -2.26 -11.72
C GLU A 323 16.75 -2.02 -12.09
N ARG A 324 15.94 -3.08 -12.13
CA ARG A 324 14.51 -2.97 -12.46
C ARG A 324 13.71 -2.20 -11.42
N VAL A 325 13.98 -2.41 -10.14
CA VAL A 325 13.31 -1.66 -9.05
C VAL A 325 13.71 -0.19 -9.07
N VAL A 326 15.01 0.12 -9.21
CA VAL A 326 15.49 1.51 -9.30
C VAL A 326 14.95 2.20 -10.55
N ARG A 327 14.96 1.52 -11.70
CA ARG A 327 14.39 2.04 -12.95
C ARG A 327 12.90 2.35 -12.82
N PHE A 328 12.14 1.51 -12.10
CA PHE A 328 10.74 1.80 -11.80
C PHE A 328 10.61 3.13 -11.03
N PHE A 329 11.37 3.32 -9.95
CA PHE A 329 11.32 4.57 -9.18
C PHE A 329 11.85 5.78 -9.95
N ALA A 330 12.84 5.60 -10.83
CA ALA A 330 13.32 6.66 -11.71
C ALA A 330 12.24 7.08 -12.73
N HIS A 331 11.52 6.11 -13.31
CA HIS A 331 10.40 6.35 -14.21
C HIS A 331 9.23 7.05 -13.52
N GLU A 332 8.91 6.62 -12.31
CA GLU A 332 7.75 7.08 -11.54
C GLU A 332 8.02 8.28 -10.63
N SER A 333 9.23 8.83 -10.69
CA SER A 333 9.56 10.08 -9.99
C SER A 333 8.77 11.24 -10.60
N CYS A 334 8.05 12.01 -9.77
CA CYS A 334 7.39 13.23 -10.24
C CYS A 334 8.37 14.33 -10.70
N GLY A 335 9.66 14.19 -10.37
CA GLY A 335 10.70 15.14 -10.74
C GLY A 335 10.75 16.41 -9.89
N GLN A 336 10.03 16.50 -8.77
CA GLN A 336 9.98 17.74 -7.97
C GLN A 336 11.29 18.01 -7.20
N CYS A 337 11.83 16.99 -6.52
CA CYS A 337 13.05 17.13 -5.71
C CYS A 337 14.29 16.67 -6.47
N THR A 338 15.33 17.51 -6.52
CA THR A 338 16.61 17.22 -7.16
C THR A 338 17.25 15.90 -6.69
N PRO A 339 17.37 15.59 -5.37
CA PRO A 339 17.97 14.33 -4.94
C PRO A 339 17.26 13.11 -5.51
N CYS A 340 15.92 13.10 -5.57
CA CYS A 340 15.17 12.01 -6.18
C CYS A 340 15.29 11.99 -7.71
N ARG A 341 15.00 13.12 -8.37
CA ARG A 341 14.95 13.23 -9.84
C ARG A 341 16.28 12.83 -10.48
N GLU A 342 17.37 13.42 -10.01
CA GLU A 342 18.70 13.17 -10.55
C GLU A 342 19.30 11.89 -9.96
N GLY A 343 19.13 11.67 -8.65
CA GLY A 343 19.73 10.54 -7.95
C GLY A 343 19.18 9.19 -8.41
N CYS A 344 17.86 9.02 -8.57
CA CYS A 344 17.29 7.76 -9.06
C CYS A 344 17.77 7.45 -10.48
N SER A 345 17.75 8.45 -11.37
CA SER A 345 18.26 8.33 -12.74
C SER A 345 19.75 7.98 -12.78
N TRP A 346 20.53 8.50 -11.83
CA TRP A 346 21.96 8.20 -11.73
C TRP A 346 22.18 6.78 -11.21
N MET A 347 21.49 6.35 -10.15
CA MET A 347 21.54 4.97 -9.66
C MET A 347 21.18 3.97 -10.76
N GLU A 348 20.12 4.22 -11.54
CA GLU A 348 19.73 3.39 -12.69
C GLU A 348 20.88 3.25 -13.69
N ARG A 349 21.52 4.37 -14.08
CA ARG A 349 22.63 4.35 -15.04
C ARG A 349 23.85 3.61 -14.52
N VAL A 350 24.14 3.71 -13.23
CA VAL A 350 25.26 2.98 -12.60
C VAL A 350 24.97 1.48 -12.57
N LEU A 351 23.77 1.08 -12.14
CA LEU A 351 23.36 -0.33 -12.13
C LEU A 351 23.35 -0.92 -13.54
N ARG A 352 22.80 -0.21 -14.52
CA ARG A 352 22.81 -0.62 -15.92
C ARG A 352 24.22 -0.79 -16.46
N ARG A 353 25.15 0.11 -16.11
CA ARG A 353 26.57 -0.02 -16.47
C ARG A 353 27.20 -1.29 -15.88
N ILE A 354 26.91 -1.60 -14.62
CA ILE A 354 27.38 -2.82 -13.96
C ILE A 354 26.81 -4.05 -14.66
N GLU A 355 25.49 -4.06 -14.93
CA GLU A 355 24.80 -5.18 -15.58
C GLU A 355 25.33 -5.46 -16.99
N GLU A 356 25.63 -4.41 -17.75
CA GLU A 356 26.22 -4.47 -19.09
C GLU A 356 27.73 -4.77 -19.11
N GLY A 357 28.34 -5.08 -17.96
CA GLY A 357 29.74 -5.50 -17.88
C GLY A 357 30.78 -4.39 -17.95
N ALA A 358 30.34 -3.13 -17.90
CA ALA A 358 31.20 -1.94 -17.89
C ALA A 358 31.33 -1.33 -16.47
N GLY A 359 30.94 -2.09 -15.44
CA GLY A 359 31.02 -1.69 -14.04
C GLY A 359 32.46 -1.48 -13.58
N ARG A 360 32.63 -0.67 -12.53
CA ARG A 360 33.92 -0.37 -11.90
C ARG A 360 33.77 -0.56 -10.39
N GLU A 361 34.85 -0.92 -9.69
CA GLU A 361 34.77 -1.11 -8.24
C GLU A 361 34.31 0.17 -7.50
N VAL A 362 34.72 1.35 -7.98
CA VAL A 362 34.26 2.65 -7.48
C VAL A 362 32.77 2.90 -7.64
N ASP A 363 32.08 2.11 -8.46
CA ASP A 363 30.63 2.26 -8.67
C ASP A 363 29.83 1.83 -7.44
N ILE A 364 30.37 0.95 -6.59
CA ILE A 364 29.75 0.58 -5.31
C ILE A 364 29.69 1.79 -4.38
N ASP A 365 30.82 2.47 -4.19
CA ASP A 365 30.90 3.68 -3.36
C ASP A 365 30.05 4.82 -3.96
N MET A 366 30.01 4.93 -5.29
CA MET A 366 29.15 5.88 -5.99
C MET A 366 27.65 5.61 -5.73
N LEU A 367 27.21 4.34 -5.78
CA LEU A 367 25.82 3.98 -5.47
C LEU A 367 25.46 4.33 -4.02
N LEU A 368 26.37 4.07 -3.08
CA LEU A 368 26.17 4.38 -1.66
C LEU A 368 26.16 5.90 -1.41
N ASP A 369 27.03 6.67 -2.05
CA ASP A 369 27.07 8.13 -1.94
C ASP A 369 25.79 8.77 -2.49
N ILE A 370 25.33 8.36 -3.68
CA ILE A 370 24.06 8.84 -4.24
C ILE A 370 22.90 8.48 -3.29
N SER A 371 22.91 7.25 -2.77
CA SER A 371 21.88 6.77 -1.84
C SER A 371 21.85 7.58 -0.54
N ASP A 372 23.02 7.94 0.01
CA ASP A 372 23.14 8.71 1.25
C ASP A 372 22.63 10.15 1.06
N ASN A 373 22.90 10.74 -0.10
CA ASN A 373 22.34 12.05 -0.46
C ASN A 373 20.80 12.05 -0.53
N ILE A 374 20.18 10.94 -0.94
CA ILE A 374 18.71 10.78 -0.94
C ILE A 374 18.17 10.45 0.45
N SER A 375 18.82 9.51 1.13
CA SER A 375 18.39 8.92 2.41
C SER A 375 19.54 8.91 3.44
N PRO A 376 19.79 10.03 4.13
CA PRO A 376 21.01 10.21 4.93
C PRO A 376 21.20 9.20 6.07
N GLY A 377 22.42 8.69 6.16
CA GLY A 377 22.90 7.67 7.08
C GLY A 377 22.50 6.23 6.73
N LEU A 378 21.80 6.02 5.60
CA LEU A 378 21.46 4.69 5.07
C LEU A 378 20.90 3.73 6.14
N ALA A 379 20.10 4.25 7.07
CA ALA A 379 19.60 3.54 8.24
C ALA A 379 18.09 3.39 8.20
N TRP A 380 17.58 2.40 8.92
CA TRP A 380 16.16 2.19 9.14
C TRP A 380 15.73 2.75 10.52
N PRO A 381 14.59 3.47 10.62
CA PRO A 381 13.74 3.96 9.54
C PRO A 381 14.44 5.04 8.70
N PRO A 382 14.09 5.19 7.41
CA PRO A 382 14.80 6.08 6.51
C PRO A 382 14.63 7.54 6.92
N ARG A 383 15.75 8.26 6.93
CA ARG A 383 15.73 9.73 6.85
C ARG A 383 15.67 10.11 5.37
N MET A 384 15.20 11.32 5.06
CA MET A 384 15.07 11.73 3.66
C MET A 384 15.36 13.21 3.47
N THR A 385 15.98 13.54 2.34
CA THR A 385 16.14 14.90 1.81
C THR A 385 15.12 15.21 0.72
N THR A 386 14.22 14.27 0.44
CA THR A 386 13.16 14.35 -0.56
C THR A 386 11.83 14.79 0.05
N ILE A 387 10.92 15.26 -0.79
CA ILE A 387 9.59 15.74 -0.35
C ILE A 387 8.71 14.57 0.11
N CYS A 388 8.86 13.41 -0.52
CA CYS A 388 8.10 12.20 -0.20
C CYS A 388 9.01 10.95 -0.09
N PRO A 389 8.47 9.83 0.45
CA PRO A 389 9.23 8.59 0.65
C PRO A 389 9.66 7.86 -0.63
N LEU A 390 9.26 8.31 -1.83
CA LEU A 390 9.68 7.67 -3.09
C LEU A 390 11.21 7.62 -3.21
N GLY A 391 11.90 8.71 -2.83
CA GLY A 391 13.37 8.75 -2.86
C GLY A 391 14.01 7.63 -2.04
N PRO A 392 13.77 7.57 -0.71
CA PRO A 392 14.25 6.46 0.12
C PRO A 392 13.83 5.07 -0.38
N SER A 393 12.65 4.94 -1.00
CA SER A 393 12.20 3.66 -1.59
C SER A 393 13.11 3.18 -2.72
N ALA A 394 13.64 4.11 -3.52
CA ALA A 394 14.61 3.81 -4.58
C ALA A 394 15.98 3.37 -4.05
N VAL A 395 16.30 3.70 -2.79
CA VAL A 395 17.56 3.33 -2.12
C VAL A 395 17.53 1.90 -1.56
N SER A 396 16.35 1.39 -1.19
CA SER A 396 16.17 0.05 -0.63
C SER A 396 16.83 -1.10 -1.42
N PRO A 397 16.69 -1.20 -2.77
CA PRO A 397 17.38 -2.24 -3.53
C PRO A 397 18.91 -2.07 -3.53
N ILE A 398 19.43 -0.83 -3.47
CA ILE A 398 20.88 -0.57 -3.38
C ILE A 398 21.43 -1.13 -2.08
N LEU A 399 20.79 -0.82 -0.95
CA LEU A 399 21.21 -1.33 0.34
C LEU A 399 21.18 -2.86 0.40
N ALA A 400 20.18 -3.49 -0.21
CA ALA A 400 20.10 -4.94 -0.27
C ALA A 400 21.30 -5.54 -1.03
N ILE A 401 21.58 -5.06 -2.24
CA ILE A 401 22.68 -5.63 -3.04
C ILE A 401 24.06 -5.33 -2.46
N THR A 402 24.27 -4.17 -1.84
CA THR A 402 25.58 -3.84 -1.25
C THR A 402 25.82 -4.54 0.08
N THR A 403 24.75 -4.89 0.81
CA THR A 403 24.85 -5.55 2.12
C THR A 403 24.93 -7.07 2.00
N TYR A 404 24.06 -7.66 1.17
CA TYR A 404 23.90 -9.12 1.11
C TYR A 404 24.47 -9.76 -0.15
N PHE A 405 24.62 -8.99 -1.24
CA PHE A 405 24.98 -9.52 -2.57
C PHE A 405 26.17 -8.77 -3.19
N LYS A 406 27.09 -8.26 -2.34
CA LYS A 406 28.25 -7.51 -2.81
C LYS A 406 29.11 -8.33 -3.76
N ASP A 407 29.25 -9.62 -3.49
CA ASP A 407 30.00 -10.54 -4.34
C ASP A 407 29.39 -10.65 -5.74
N GLU A 408 28.06 -10.62 -5.88
CA GLU A 408 27.42 -10.58 -7.20
C GLU A 408 27.71 -9.29 -7.96
N ILE A 409 27.85 -8.15 -7.27
CA ILE A 409 28.29 -6.89 -7.91
C ILE A 409 29.71 -7.07 -8.45
N MET A 410 30.60 -7.65 -7.64
CA MET A 410 31.99 -7.89 -8.02
C MET A 410 32.10 -8.87 -9.20
N ASP A 411 31.28 -9.92 -9.23
CA ASP A 411 31.22 -10.86 -10.34
C ASP A 411 30.85 -10.16 -11.65
N HIS A 412 29.86 -9.26 -11.65
CA HIS A 412 29.51 -8.50 -12.85
C HIS A 412 30.67 -7.63 -13.35
N ILE A 413 31.41 -7.02 -12.42
CA ILE A 413 32.55 -6.15 -12.73
C ILE A 413 33.73 -6.96 -13.28
N HIS A 414 34.08 -8.08 -12.63
CA HIS A 414 35.27 -8.86 -12.97
C HIS A 414 35.05 -9.77 -14.17
N GLN A 415 33.84 -10.29 -14.37
CA GLN A 415 33.50 -11.18 -15.50
C GLN A 415 33.00 -10.40 -16.73
N GLY A 416 32.75 -9.09 -16.60
CA GLY A 416 32.34 -8.24 -17.71
C GLY A 416 30.90 -8.49 -18.17
N GLY A 417 29.98 -8.76 -17.24
CA GLY A 417 28.55 -8.92 -17.51
C GLY A 417 27.83 -9.81 -16.49
N CYS A 418 26.54 -10.03 -16.69
CA CYS A 418 25.76 -10.90 -15.81
C CYS A 418 26.28 -12.35 -15.86
N PRO A 419 26.68 -12.96 -14.73
CA PRO A 419 27.18 -14.34 -14.71
C PRO A 419 26.07 -15.38 -15.00
N LEU A 420 24.80 -14.96 -14.98
CA LEU A 420 23.64 -15.83 -15.20
C LEU A 420 23.07 -15.76 -16.63
N GLY A 421 23.61 -14.90 -17.50
CA GLY A 421 23.05 -14.62 -18.83
C GLY A 421 22.12 -13.41 -18.84
#